data_AF-A0A9P4GWE9-F1
#
_entry.id   AF-A0A9P4GWE9-F1
#
_cell.length_a   1.000
_cell.length_b   1.000
_cell.length_c   1.000
_cell.angle_alpha   90.00
_cell.angle_beta   90.00
_cell.angle_gamma   90.00
#
_symmetry.space_group_name_H-M   'P 1'
#
loop_
_entity.id
_entity.type
_entity.pdbx_description
1 polymer ?
#
loop_
_entity_poly.entity_id
_entity_poly.type
_entity_poly.pdbx_seq_one_letter_code
_entity_poly.pdbx_strand_id
1 'polypeptide(L)' 'ELDVQVMETRKRVLGEEHPSTLTSMNNLALTLKSHGSTQKAISLLKHCCKLLIATLGPQHPDTISSRRTLSTW' A
#
# COMPACT_ATOMS: atom_id res chain seq x y z
N GLU A 1 -4.20 10.81 10.50
CA GLU A 1 -3.35 11.75 9.75
C GLU A 1 -1.87 11.39 9.83
N LEU A 2 -1.39 10.93 10.99
CA LEU A 2 -0.01 10.46 11.19
C LEU A 2 0.46 9.40 10.18
N ASP A 3 -0.38 8.40 9.87
CA ASP A 3 0.02 7.33 8.95
C ASP A 3 0.22 7.78 7.49
N VAL A 4 -0.49 8.83 7.04
CA VAL A 4 -0.31 9.36 5.69
C VAL A 4 1.04 10.07 5.58
N GLN A 5 1.42 10.83 6.60
CA GLN A 5 2.74 11.47 6.67
C GLN A 5 3.87 10.44 6.80
N VAL A 6 3.67 9.37 7.58
CA VAL A 6 4.64 8.28 7.69
C VAL A 6 4.80 7.57 6.35
N MET A 7 3.72 7.40 5.59
CA MET A 7 3.74 6.79 4.26
C MET A 7 4.45 7.69 3.23
N GLU A 8 4.14 8.98 3.18
CA GLU A 8 4.82 9.98 2.36
C GLU A 8 6.33 10.06 2.68
N THR A 9 6.68 10.05 3.97
CA THR A 9 8.08 10.07 4.41
C THR A 9 8.80 8.79 4.03
N ARG A 10 8.16 7.62 4.20
CA ARG A 10 8.72 6.32 3.80
C ARG A 10 8.87 6.21 2.28
N LYS A 11 7.90 6.70 1.49
CA LYS A 11 8.01 6.82 0.03
C LYS A 11 9.22 7.65 -0.39
N ARG A 12 9.47 8.78 0.29
CA ARG A 12 10.56 9.69 -0.04
C ARG A 12 11.94 9.18 0.39
N VAL A 13 12.02 8.47 1.52
CA VAL A 13 13.29 8.05 2.14
C VAL A 13 13.72 6.65 1.69
N LEU A 14 12.80 5.70 1.63
CA LEU A 14 13.09 4.30 1.30
C LEU A 14 12.78 3.95 -0.16
N GLY A 15 12.08 4.84 -0.87
CA GLY A 15 11.48 4.53 -2.17
C GLY A 15 10.12 3.85 -2.03
N GLU A 16 9.29 4.05 -3.04
CA GLU A 16 7.92 3.51 -3.09
C GLU A 16 7.90 1.97 -3.23
N GLU A 17 9.05 1.39 -3.60
CA GLU A 17 9.25 -0.04 -3.86
C GLU A 17 9.69 -0.82 -2.62
N HIS A 18 10.04 -0.13 -1.52
CA HIS A 18 10.64 -0.81 -0.39
C HIS A 18 9.61 -1.69 0.33
N PRO A 19 9.93 -2.97 0.64
CA PRO A 19 9.02 -3.89 1.34
C PRO A 19 8.44 -3.31 2.64
N SER A 20 9.25 -2.54 3.37
CA SER A 20 8.81 -1.86 4.60
C SER A 20 7.75 -0.77 4.34
N THR A 21 7.82 -0.06 3.22
CA THR A 21 6.79 0.92 2.81
C THR A 21 5.47 0.20 2.55
N LEU A 22 5.50 -0.98 1.95
CA LEU A 22 4.33 -1.81 1.68
C LEU A 22 3.65 -2.35 2.93
N THR A 23 4.43 -2.89 3.88
CA THR A 23 3.88 -3.33 5.18
C THR A 23 3.16 -2.18 5.88
N SER A 24 3.74 -0.98 5.80
CA SER A 24 3.15 0.23 6.37
C SER A 24 1.82 0.60 5.71
N MET A 25 1.77 0.53 4.37
CA MET A 25 0.56 0.83 3.59
C MET A 25 -0.54 -0.19 3.85
N ASN A 26 -0.19 -1.47 3.97
CA ASN A 26 -1.15 -2.52 4.32
C ASN A 26 -1.75 -2.31 5.73
N ASN A 27 -0.91 -1.95 6.70
CA ASN A 27 -1.35 -1.65 8.07
C ASN A 27 -2.24 -0.41 8.14
N LEU A 28 -1.89 0.66 7.40
CA LEU A 28 -2.73 1.85 7.29
C LEU A 28 -4.08 1.52 6.66
N ALA A 29 -4.07 0.73 5.60
CA ALA A 29 -5.28 0.38 4.90
C ALA A 29 -6.19 -0.51 5.79
N LEU A 30 -5.64 -1.43 6.60
CA LEU A 30 -6.38 -2.18 7.61
C LEU A 30 -6.98 -1.25 8.69
N THR A 31 -6.23 -0.25 9.13
CA THR A 31 -6.68 0.76 10.10
C THR A 31 -7.81 1.62 9.52
N LEU A 32 -7.73 1.98 8.24
CA LEU A 32 -8.81 2.70 7.56
C LEU A 32 -10.06 1.84 7.41
N LYS A 33 -9.92 0.53 7.16
CA LYS A 33 -11.04 -0.42 7.14
C LYS A 33 -11.72 -0.53 8.51
N SER A 34 -10.95 -0.59 9.61
CA SER A 34 -11.53 -0.60 10.96
C SER A 34 -12.22 0.72 11.32
N HIS A 35 -11.76 1.83 10.76
CA HIS A 35 -12.42 3.14 10.85
C HIS A 35 -13.63 3.30 9.90
N GLY A 36 -14.05 2.25 9.18
CA GLY A 36 -15.17 2.30 8.23
C GLY A 36 -14.87 3.06 6.93
N SER A 37 -13.62 3.50 6.73
CA SER A 37 -13.14 4.24 5.56
C SER A 37 -12.53 3.31 4.51
N THR A 38 -13.22 2.21 4.19
CA THR A 38 -12.76 1.18 3.23
C THR A 38 -12.43 1.76 1.85
N GLN A 39 -13.19 2.77 1.39
CA GLN A 39 -12.94 3.45 0.10
C GLN A 39 -11.53 4.07 0.02
N LYS A 40 -11.10 4.75 1.09
CA LYS A 40 -9.76 5.38 1.16
C LYS A 40 -8.67 4.31 1.19
N ALA A 41 -8.93 3.22 1.90
CA ALA A 41 -8.03 2.10 2.03
C ALA A 41 -7.78 1.40 0.68
N ILE A 42 -8.85 1.14 -0.08
CA ILE A 42 -8.79 0.56 -1.43
C ILE A 42 -8.04 1.50 -2.39
N SER A 43 -8.33 2.80 -2.35
CA SER A 43 -7.66 3.79 -3.22
C SER A 43 -6.14 3.80 -3.00
N LEU A 44 -5.72 3.77 -1.74
CA LEU A 44 -4.31 3.77 -1.36
C LEU A 44 -3.60 2.48 -1.81
N LEU A 45 -4.20 1.31 -1.58
CA LEU A 45 -3.68 0.03 -2.07
C LEU A 45 -3.63 -0.03 -3.61
N LYS A 46 -4.63 0.53 -4.31
CA LYS A 46 -4.66 0.56 -5.79
C LYS A 46 -3.51 1.38 -6.36
N HIS A 47 -3.25 2.55 -5.76
CA HIS A 47 -2.15 3.39 -6.17
C HIS A 47 -0.80 2.70 -5.95
N CYS A 48 -0.64 2.02 -4.81
CA CYS A 48 0.56 1.26 -4.51
C CYS A 48 0.79 0.09 -5.48
N CYS A 49 -0.24 -0.72 -5.76
CA CYS A 49 -0.16 -1.80 -6.75
C CYS A 49 0.31 -1.30 -8.12
N LYS A 50 -0.17 -0.14 -8.58
CA LYS A 50 0.26 0.43 -9.87
C LYS A 50 1.75 0.75 -9.89
N LEU A 51 2.27 1.31 -8.80
CA LEU A 51 3.68 1.65 -8.68
C LEU A 51 4.55 0.39 -8.66
N LEU A 52 4.18 -0.62 -7.86
CA LEU A 52 4.90 -1.90 -7.80
C LEU A 52 4.94 -2.62 -9.15
N ILE A 53 3.83 -2.61 -9.90
CA ILE A 53 3.79 -3.20 -11.23
C ILE A 53 4.74 -2.45 -12.18
N ALA A 54 4.82 -1.13 -12.07
CA ALA A 54 5.67 -0.31 -12.93
C ALA A 54 7.16 -0.51 -12.66
N THR A 55 7.55 -0.84 -11.42
CA THR A 55 8.95 -0.86 -11.03
C THR A 55 9.50 -2.27 -10.76
N LEU A 56 8.79 -3.12 -9.99
CA LEU A 56 9.18 -4.51 -9.68
C LEU A 56 8.57 -5.53 -10.67
N GLY A 57 7.55 -5.12 -11.41
CA GLY A 57 6.82 -5.96 -12.35
C GLY A 57 5.62 -6.71 -11.74
N PRO A 58 4.75 -7.27 -12.59
CA PRO A 58 3.48 -7.88 -12.18
C PRO A 58 3.63 -9.19 -11.41
N GLN A 59 4.79 -9.85 -11.47
CA GLN A 59 5.04 -11.15 -10.83
C GLN A 59 5.77 -11.05 -9.48
N HIS A 60 6.08 -9.83 -9.02
CA HIS A 60 6.77 -9.67 -7.74
C HIS A 60 5.89 -10.13 -6.57
N PRO A 61 6.44 -10.85 -5.56
CA PRO A 61 5.68 -11.31 -4.40
C PRO A 61 4.87 -10.20 -3.72
N ASP A 62 5.44 -9.01 -3.64
CA ASP A 62 4.78 -7.85 -3.02
C ASP A 62 3.61 -7.28 -3.85
N THR A 63 3.73 -7.32 -5.18
CA THR A 63 2.65 -6.97 -6.10
C THR A 63 1.49 -7.95 -5.94
N ILE A 64 1.80 -9.24 -5.85
CA ILE A 64 0.80 -10.30 -5.67
C ILE A 64 0.11 -10.15 -4.31
N SER A 65 0.87 -9.87 -3.25
CA SER A 65 0.34 -9.68 -1.89
C SER A 65 -0.60 -8.48 -1.82
N SER A 66 -0.18 -7.34 -2.37
CA SER A 66 -1.02 -6.13 -2.43
C SER A 66 -2.28 -6.35 -3.25
N ARG A 67 -2.19 -7.04 -4.40
CA ARG A 67 -3.35 -7.41 -5.22
C ARG A 67 -4.29 -8.37 -4.50
N ARG A 68 -3.74 -9.33 -3.74
CA ARG A 68 -4.54 -10.26 -2.93
C ARG A 68 -5.31 -9.51 -1.86
N THR A 69 -4.67 -8.61 -1.12
CA THR A 69 -5.36 -7.77 -0.12
C THR A 69 -6.48 -6.95 -0.77
N LEU A 70 -6.21 -6.35 -1.93
CA LEU A 70 -7.18 -5.54 -2.67
C LEU A 70 -8.39 -6.37 -3.15
N SER A 71 -8.20 -7.65 -3.45
CA SER A 71 -9.28 -8.58 -3.78
C SER A 71 -10.05 -9.10 -2.56
N THR A 72 -9.51 -8.94 -1.35
CA THR A 72 -10.12 -9.44 -0.11
C THR A 72 -11.04 -8.39 0.53
N TRP A 73 -11.04 -7.15 0.04
CA TRP A 73 -11.81 -6.02 0.57
C TRP A 73 -12.83 -5.54 -0.45
#